data_AF-A0A4R6QQR8-F1
#
_entry.id   AF-A0A4R6QQR8-F1
#
_cell.length_a   1.000
_cell.length_b   1.000
_cell.length_c   1.000
_cell.angle_alpha   90.00
_cell.angle_beta   90.00
_cell.angle_gamma   90.00
#
_symmetry.space_group_name_H-M   'P 1'
#
loop_
_entity.id
_entity.type
_entity.pdbx_description
1 polymer ?
#
loop_
_entity_poly.entity_id
_entity_poly.type
_entity_poly.pdbx_seq_one_letter_code
_entity_poly.pdbx_strand_id
1 'polypeptide(L)'
;MAEISGLLGIGEFSTSIGGTVRKEFIVAVAEALGVRMPYDPRGEVAATKETVTEWAWRQVNDGVMPREALSGGGTITNVALSGILEGIERAGINLSDGAPADGSEEDFGGEVPDISELIDSRKRAMREVYVREGQGNFRAEVMQAYDKTCAVTGTNIVEALEAAHIIAYRGRDHHHISNGLALRADIHALFDRGLMAIHEDTYEVILGHELATLEAYGDLDGRPIFVPAHPDEHPDPRYLRAHRIGSGFRAPGDIDI
;
A
#
# COMPACT_ATOMS: atom_id res chain seq x y z
N MET A 1 -3.05 -9.48 -3.82
CA MET A 1 -3.53 -10.10 -5.08
C MET A 1 -4.66 -9.29 -5.68
N ALA A 2 -5.82 -9.16 -5.03
CA ALA A 2 -6.94 -8.34 -5.54
C ALA A 2 -6.54 -6.89 -5.85
N GLU A 3 -5.74 -6.27 -4.99
CA GLU A 3 -5.27 -4.89 -5.16
C GLU A 3 -4.29 -4.72 -6.33
N ILE A 4 -3.28 -5.58 -6.43
CA ILE A 4 -2.38 -5.66 -7.59
C ILE A 4 -3.18 -5.93 -8.87
N SER A 5 -4.18 -6.82 -8.80
CA SER A 5 -5.10 -7.09 -9.92
C SER A 5 -5.84 -5.83 -10.36
N GLY A 6 -6.36 -5.08 -9.39
CA GLY A 6 -7.04 -3.81 -9.61
C GLY A 6 -6.14 -2.76 -10.26
N LEU A 7 -4.91 -2.57 -9.76
CA LEU A 7 -3.97 -1.58 -10.33
C LEU A 7 -3.48 -1.96 -11.73
N LEU A 8 -3.25 -3.25 -11.98
CA LEU A 8 -2.73 -3.72 -13.27
C LEU A 8 -3.82 -4.06 -14.29
N GLY A 9 -5.09 -3.96 -13.92
CA GLY A 9 -6.20 -4.35 -14.81
C GLY A 9 -6.22 -5.84 -15.17
N ILE A 10 -5.57 -6.69 -14.37
CA ILE A 10 -5.55 -8.15 -14.59
C ILE A 10 -6.73 -8.80 -13.86
N GLY A 11 -7.20 -9.95 -14.35
CA GLY A 11 -8.39 -10.64 -13.83
C GLY A 11 -8.33 -10.94 -12.31
N GLU A 12 -9.47 -11.30 -11.72
CA GLU A 12 -9.52 -11.69 -10.31
C GLU A 12 -8.90 -13.07 -10.08
N PHE A 13 -7.95 -13.14 -9.14
CA PHE A 13 -7.31 -14.39 -8.75
C PHE A 13 -7.64 -14.73 -7.29
N SER A 14 -8.22 -15.93 -7.09
CA SER A 14 -8.39 -16.51 -5.76
C SER A 14 -7.14 -17.30 -5.33
N THR A 15 -6.88 -17.39 -4.02
CA THR A 15 -5.89 -18.36 -3.50
C THR A 15 -6.36 -19.80 -3.75
N SER A 16 -5.44 -20.74 -3.88
CA SER A 16 -5.77 -22.17 -3.82
C SER A 16 -6.15 -22.60 -2.40
N ILE A 17 -6.64 -23.83 -2.25
CA ILE A 17 -6.87 -24.46 -0.93
C ILE A 17 -5.53 -24.43 -0.16
N GLY A 18 -5.52 -23.76 0.99
CA GLY A 18 -4.31 -23.53 1.80
C GLY A 18 -3.68 -22.14 1.67
N GLY A 19 -4.29 -21.20 0.94
CA GLY A 19 -3.86 -19.79 0.93
C GLY A 19 -2.64 -19.49 0.04
N THR A 20 -2.21 -20.44 -0.79
CA THR A 20 -1.04 -20.29 -1.66
C THR A 20 -1.34 -19.45 -2.90
N VAL A 21 -0.40 -18.59 -3.27
CA VAL A 21 -0.44 -17.79 -4.50
C VAL A 21 -0.15 -18.69 -5.70
N ARG A 22 -1.03 -18.65 -6.70
CA ARG A 22 -0.93 -19.46 -7.91
C ARG A 22 0.10 -18.87 -8.89
N LYS A 23 0.77 -19.71 -9.69
CA LYS A 23 1.80 -19.28 -10.65
C LYS A 23 1.21 -18.34 -11.71
N GLU A 24 -0.01 -18.61 -12.12
CA GLU A 24 -0.78 -17.87 -13.12
C GLU A 24 -1.00 -16.41 -12.71
N PHE A 25 -1.21 -16.15 -11.41
CA PHE A 25 -1.33 -14.79 -10.90
C PHE A 25 -0.01 -14.02 -11.07
N ILE A 26 1.11 -14.64 -10.68
CA ILE A 26 2.43 -14.02 -10.75
C ILE A 26 2.86 -13.76 -12.20
N VAL A 27 2.52 -14.68 -13.11
CA VAL A 27 2.74 -14.51 -14.55
C VAL A 27 1.94 -13.31 -15.07
N ALA A 28 0.65 -13.22 -14.75
CA ALA A 28 -0.19 -12.09 -15.19
C ALA A 28 0.33 -10.74 -14.67
N VAL A 29 0.81 -10.68 -13.43
CA VAL A 29 1.47 -9.49 -12.87
C VAL A 29 2.72 -9.12 -13.67
N ALA A 30 3.61 -10.08 -13.93
CA ALA A 30 4.83 -9.84 -14.69
C ALA A 30 4.55 -9.37 -16.13
N GLU A 31 3.55 -9.96 -16.81
CA GLU A 31 3.13 -9.53 -18.15
C GLU A 31 2.62 -8.10 -18.17
N ALA A 32 1.75 -7.74 -17.21
CA ALA A 32 1.21 -6.39 -17.12
C ALA A 32 2.29 -5.34 -16.83
N LEU A 33 3.34 -5.70 -16.08
CA LEU A 33 4.51 -4.85 -15.86
C LEU A 33 5.48 -4.80 -17.07
N GLY A 34 5.20 -5.54 -18.15
CA GLY A 34 6.02 -5.55 -19.36
C GLY A 34 7.25 -6.46 -19.28
N VAL A 35 7.30 -7.38 -18.31
CA VAL A 35 8.40 -8.34 -18.17
C VAL A 35 8.35 -9.36 -19.30
N ARG A 36 9.46 -9.54 -20.02
CA ARG A 36 9.59 -10.59 -21.04
C ARG A 36 9.92 -11.93 -20.40
N MET A 37 9.11 -12.95 -20.67
CA MET A 37 9.25 -14.29 -20.11
C MET A 37 9.48 -15.35 -21.19
N PRO A 38 10.22 -16.43 -20.89
CA PRO A 38 10.38 -17.57 -21.79
C PRO A 38 9.15 -18.49 -21.72
N TYR A 39 8.53 -18.77 -22.86
CA TYR A 39 7.42 -19.72 -22.99
C TYR A 39 7.90 -21.03 -23.62
N ASP A 40 7.34 -22.15 -23.19
CA ASP A 40 7.57 -23.46 -23.78
C ASP A 40 6.74 -23.65 -25.07
N PRO A 41 6.94 -24.75 -25.83
CA PRO A 41 6.17 -25.01 -27.05
C PRO A 41 4.66 -25.19 -26.85
N ARG A 42 4.17 -25.29 -25.60
CA ARG A 42 2.76 -25.40 -25.24
C ARG A 42 2.16 -24.04 -24.86
N GLY A 43 2.97 -22.99 -24.84
CA GLY A 43 2.54 -21.64 -24.45
C GLY A 43 2.55 -21.41 -22.94
N GLU A 44 3.23 -22.24 -22.15
CA GLU A 44 3.37 -22.05 -20.71
C GLU A 44 4.70 -21.39 -20.36
N VAL A 45 4.72 -20.52 -19.34
CA VAL A 45 5.96 -19.91 -18.87
C VAL A 45 6.91 -20.98 -18.31
N ALA A 46 8.06 -21.15 -18.95
CA ALA A 46 9.06 -22.18 -18.64
C ALA A 46 9.85 -21.89 -17.34
N ALA A 47 9.71 -20.69 -16.78
CA ALA A 47 10.31 -20.28 -15.52
C ALA A 47 9.47 -20.70 -14.30
N THR A 48 10.10 -20.79 -13.13
CA THR A 48 9.40 -21.09 -11.88
C THR A 48 8.68 -19.85 -11.33
N LYS A 49 7.69 -20.04 -10.44
CA LYS A 49 6.93 -18.91 -9.85
C LYS A 49 7.84 -17.93 -9.10
N GLU A 50 8.91 -18.42 -8.50
CA GLU A 50 9.91 -17.64 -7.76
C GLU A 50 10.70 -16.75 -8.72
N THR A 51 11.18 -17.32 -9.83
CA THR A 51 11.90 -16.58 -10.88
C THR A 51 11.03 -15.50 -11.50
N VAL A 52 9.76 -15.80 -11.79
CA VAL A 52 8.83 -14.81 -12.34
C VAL A 52 8.54 -13.68 -11.34
N THR A 53 8.42 -14.01 -10.05
CA THR A 53 8.23 -13.01 -8.98
C THR A 53 9.43 -12.07 -8.88
N GLU A 54 10.65 -12.60 -8.98
CA GLU A 54 11.87 -11.79 -8.94
C GLU A 54 11.94 -10.82 -10.14
N TRP A 55 11.53 -11.26 -11.33
CA TRP A 55 11.49 -10.38 -12.49
C TRP A 55 10.45 -9.27 -12.35
N ALA A 56 9.24 -9.59 -11.87
CA ALA A 56 8.23 -8.59 -11.57
C ALA A 56 8.72 -7.57 -10.53
N TRP A 57 9.41 -8.04 -9.49
CA TRP A 57 9.98 -7.17 -8.46
C TRP A 57 10.97 -6.15 -9.02
N ARG A 58 11.93 -6.60 -9.84
CA ARG A 58 12.97 -5.72 -10.44
C ARG A 58 12.40 -4.69 -11.41
N GLN A 59 11.21 -4.93 -11.95
CA GLN A 59 10.56 -4.01 -12.88
C GLN A 59 10.04 -2.74 -12.20
N VAL A 60 9.75 -2.83 -10.89
CA VAL A 60 9.13 -1.74 -10.12
C VAL A 60 9.95 -1.30 -8.90
N ASN A 61 11.06 -2.00 -8.61
CA ASN A 61 11.97 -1.69 -7.52
C ASN A 61 13.43 -1.64 -8.01
N ASP A 62 14.17 -0.60 -7.57
CA ASP A 62 15.62 -0.49 -7.78
C ASP A 62 16.37 -1.36 -6.75
N GLY A 63 16.36 -2.68 -6.93
CA GLY A 63 17.06 -3.59 -6.01
C GLY A 63 16.81 -5.08 -6.21
N VAL A 64 17.61 -5.88 -5.49
CA VAL A 64 17.43 -7.33 -5.42
C VAL A 64 16.28 -7.65 -4.47
N MET A 65 15.40 -8.56 -4.88
CA MET A 65 14.29 -9.03 -4.03
C MET A 65 14.85 -9.65 -2.74
N PRO A 66 14.35 -9.25 -1.54
CA PRO A 66 14.87 -9.73 -0.26
C PRO A 66 14.66 -11.24 -0.10
N ARG A 67 15.53 -11.92 0.66
CA ARG A 67 15.50 -13.38 0.83
C ARG A 67 14.20 -13.87 1.48
N GLU A 68 13.59 -13.01 2.29
CA GLU A 68 12.36 -13.22 3.04
C GLU A 68 11.11 -13.13 2.14
N ALA A 69 11.26 -12.65 0.89
CA ALA A 69 10.20 -12.65 -0.12
C ALA A 69 9.82 -14.07 -0.61
N LEU A 70 10.67 -15.06 -0.34
CA LEU A 70 10.42 -16.46 -0.66
C LEU A 70 10.57 -17.31 0.59
N SER A 71 9.55 -18.10 0.95
CA SER A 71 9.71 -19.07 2.03
C SER A 71 10.47 -20.31 1.54
N GLY A 72 11.04 -21.08 2.48
CA GLY A 72 11.55 -22.42 2.19
C GLY A 72 10.48 -23.26 1.47
N GLY A 73 10.82 -23.78 0.28
CA GLY A 73 9.88 -24.49 -0.59
C GLY A 73 9.23 -23.65 -1.70
N GLY A 74 9.64 -22.39 -1.88
CA GLY A 74 9.24 -21.59 -3.05
C GLY A 74 7.87 -20.93 -2.93
N THR A 75 7.29 -20.87 -1.73
CA THR A 75 6.03 -20.15 -1.54
C THR A 75 6.27 -18.65 -1.61
N ILE A 76 5.52 -17.97 -2.47
CA ILE A 76 5.53 -16.51 -2.57
C ILE A 76 4.93 -15.96 -1.27
N THR A 77 5.72 -15.16 -0.56
CA THR A 77 5.27 -14.58 0.71
C THR A 77 4.54 -13.26 0.46
N ASN A 78 3.81 -12.79 1.47
CA ASN A 78 3.20 -11.47 1.40
C ASN A 78 4.25 -10.36 1.23
N VAL A 79 5.50 -10.56 1.69
CA VAL A 79 6.60 -9.60 1.48
C VAL A 79 6.87 -9.39 -0.01
N ALA A 80 6.84 -10.47 -0.82
CA ALA A 80 7.03 -10.38 -2.26
C ALA A 80 5.88 -9.60 -2.93
N LEU A 81 4.64 -9.90 -2.54
CA LEU A 81 3.47 -9.25 -3.13
C LEU A 81 3.36 -7.78 -2.73
N SER A 82 3.60 -7.45 -1.46
CA SER A 82 3.57 -6.07 -0.96
C SER A 82 4.65 -5.21 -1.59
N GLY A 83 5.89 -5.69 -1.71
CA GLY A 83 6.93 -4.88 -2.33
C GLY A 83 6.74 -4.68 -3.85
N ILE A 84 6.04 -5.61 -4.52
CA ILE A 84 5.59 -5.38 -5.91
C ILE A 84 4.50 -4.30 -5.94
N LEU A 85 3.51 -4.39 -5.06
CA LEU A 85 2.43 -3.39 -4.95
C LEU A 85 2.98 -1.99 -4.68
N GLU A 86 3.82 -1.83 -3.66
CA GLU A 86 4.46 -0.56 -3.32
C GLU A 86 5.32 -0.01 -4.47
N GLY A 87 6.00 -0.89 -5.21
CA GLY A 87 6.74 -0.51 -6.40
C GLY A 87 5.83 0.02 -7.50
N ILE A 88 4.68 -0.62 -7.74
CA ILE A 88 3.67 -0.19 -8.73
C ILE A 88 3.12 1.18 -8.35
N GLU A 89 2.76 1.39 -7.08
CA GLU A 89 2.22 2.64 -6.58
C GLU A 89 3.25 3.77 -6.65
N ARG A 90 4.49 3.51 -6.24
CA ARG A 90 5.60 4.47 -6.35
C ARG A 90 5.92 4.84 -7.80
N ALA A 91 5.77 3.90 -8.72
CA ALA A 91 5.94 4.13 -10.15
C ALA A 91 4.72 4.81 -10.81
N GLY A 92 3.60 4.95 -10.09
CA GLY A 92 2.36 5.54 -10.62
C GLY A 92 1.71 4.70 -11.73
N ILE A 93 1.92 3.39 -11.75
CA ILE A 93 1.40 2.50 -12.79
C ILE A 93 -0.05 2.12 -12.45
N ASN A 94 -0.99 2.52 -13.31
CA ASN A 94 -2.38 2.04 -13.28
C ASN A 94 -2.84 1.69 -14.70
N LEU A 95 -2.98 0.39 -14.97
CA LEU A 95 -3.28 -0.18 -16.29
C LEU A 95 -4.74 -0.63 -16.42
N SER A 96 -5.57 -0.40 -15.39
CA SER A 96 -6.99 -0.78 -15.40
C SER A 96 -7.87 -0.02 -16.41
N ASP A 97 -7.32 0.98 -17.09
CA ASP A 97 -8.00 1.79 -18.11
C ASP A 97 -7.98 1.19 -19.54
N GLY A 98 -7.54 -0.06 -19.75
CA GLY A 98 -7.68 -0.66 -21.08
C GLY A 98 -7.38 -2.15 -21.21
N ALA A 99 -8.43 -2.95 -21.45
CA ALA A 99 -8.53 -3.86 -22.61
C ALA A 99 -9.86 -4.66 -22.59
N PRO A 100 -10.39 -5.04 -23.76
CA PRO A 100 -11.75 -5.52 -23.95
C PRO A 100 -11.87 -7.05 -23.83
N ALA A 101 -13.07 -7.55 -23.51
CA ALA A 101 -13.46 -8.92 -23.79
C ALA A 101 -14.61 -8.91 -24.82
N ASP A 102 -14.48 -9.83 -25.78
CA ASP A 102 -15.46 -10.25 -26.79
C ASP A 102 -16.89 -10.43 -26.21
N GLY A 103 -17.99 -10.41 -26.95
CA GLY A 103 -18.26 -10.76 -28.33
C GLY A 103 -19.44 -11.76 -28.35
N SER A 104 -20.67 -11.24 -28.44
CA SER A 104 -21.78 -11.95 -29.10
C SER A 104 -22.87 -10.95 -29.51
N GLU A 105 -23.23 -11.05 -30.78
CA GLU A 105 -24.13 -10.19 -31.54
C GLU A 105 -25.59 -10.50 -31.22
N GLU A 106 -26.49 -9.51 -31.27
CA GLU A 106 -27.73 -9.62 -32.05
C GLU A 106 -28.40 -8.26 -32.29
N ASP A 107 -28.90 -8.13 -33.52
CA ASP A 107 -29.37 -6.97 -34.28
C ASP A 107 -30.78 -6.49 -33.85
N PHE A 108 -30.95 -5.19 -33.60
CA PHE A 108 -32.24 -4.51 -33.77
C PHE A 108 -32.05 -3.06 -34.24
N GLY A 109 -32.31 -2.83 -35.52
CA GLY A 109 -32.33 -1.52 -36.17
C GLY A 109 -33.37 -0.57 -35.58
N GLY A 110 -32.89 0.46 -34.93
CA GLY A 110 -33.58 1.69 -34.55
C GLY A 110 -32.53 2.69 -34.09
N GLU A 111 -32.62 3.95 -34.47
CA GLU A 111 -31.64 4.97 -34.09
C GLU A 111 -31.74 5.22 -32.57
N VAL A 112 -30.92 4.47 -31.82
CA VAL A 112 -30.86 4.51 -30.37
C VAL A 112 -30.02 5.75 -29.98
N PRO A 113 -30.52 6.66 -29.11
CA PRO A 113 -29.69 7.71 -28.53
C PRO A 113 -28.43 7.09 -27.95
N ASP A 114 -27.26 7.71 -28.14
CA ASP A 114 -25.97 7.12 -27.74
C ASP A 114 -25.96 6.81 -26.23
N ILE A 115 -26.33 5.56 -25.91
CA ILE A 115 -26.39 5.05 -24.55
C ILE A 115 -24.95 4.97 -23.99
N SER A 116 -23.92 4.98 -24.86
CA SER A 116 -22.52 5.02 -24.45
C SER A 116 -22.25 6.26 -23.59
N GLU A 117 -22.72 7.46 -23.96
CA GLU A 117 -22.47 8.67 -23.15
C GLU A 117 -23.20 8.64 -21.78
N LEU A 118 -24.40 8.06 -21.72
CA LEU A 118 -25.19 7.91 -20.48
C LEU A 118 -24.64 6.79 -19.58
N ILE A 119 -24.15 5.70 -20.17
CA ILE A 119 -23.49 4.60 -19.47
C ILE A 119 -22.08 5.04 -19.02
N ASP A 120 -21.37 5.83 -19.80
CA ASP A 120 -20.02 6.31 -19.50
C ASP A 120 -20.04 7.43 -18.45
N SER A 121 -21.05 8.29 -18.43
CA SER A 121 -21.27 9.25 -17.32
C SER A 121 -21.64 8.55 -16.01
N ARG A 122 -22.47 7.49 -16.05
CA ARG A 122 -22.82 6.69 -14.87
C ARG A 122 -21.66 5.80 -14.41
N LYS A 123 -20.88 5.24 -15.34
CA LYS A 123 -19.65 4.48 -15.06
C LYS A 123 -18.53 5.39 -14.56
N ARG A 124 -18.39 6.63 -15.02
CA ARG A 124 -17.44 7.62 -14.44
C ARG A 124 -17.86 8.02 -13.03
N ALA A 125 -19.14 8.28 -12.79
CA ALA A 125 -19.63 8.57 -11.44
C ALA A 125 -19.47 7.37 -10.49
N MET A 126 -19.73 6.14 -10.96
CA MET A 126 -19.51 4.91 -10.17
C MET A 126 -18.01 4.57 -10.04
N ARG A 127 -17.16 4.88 -11.02
CA ARG A 127 -15.69 4.74 -10.96
C ARG A 127 -15.05 5.77 -10.05
N GLU A 128 -15.52 7.01 -10.02
CA GLU A 128 -15.10 8.01 -9.02
C GLU A 128 -15.51 7.56 -7.60
N VAL A 129 -16.63 6.85 -7.44
CA VAL A 129 -17.06 6.28 -6.15
C VAL A 129 -16.23 5.04 -5.78
N TYR A 130 -15.96 4.14 -6.72
CA TYR A 130 -15.27 2.85 -6.44
C TYR A 130 -13.74 2.96 -6.38
N VAL A 131 -13.12 3.86 -7.16
CA VAL A 131 -11.68 4.20 -7.04
C VAL A 131 -11.39 4.91 -5.71
N ARG A 132 -12.39 5.60 -5.13
CA ARG A 132 -12.33 6.14 -3.77
C ARG A 132 -12.44 5.07 -2.68
N GLU A 133 -12.93 3.87 -2.95
CA GLU A 133 -13.14 2.84 -1.93
C GLU A 133 -11.93 1.90 -1.72
N GLY A 134 -10.92 1.91 -2.60
CA GLY A 134 -9.73 1.05 -2.50
C GLY A 134 -8.51 1.73 -1.85
N GLN A 135 -8.07 2.86 -2.42
CA GLN A 135 -7.00 3.71 -1.83
C GLN A 135 -7.55 4.87 -0.99
N GLY A 136 -8.79 5.29 -1.26
CA GLY A 136 -9.48 6.28 -0.42
C GLY A 136 -10.04 5.69 0.87
N ASN A 137 -10.17 4.36 1.04
CA ASN A 137 -10.65 3.78 2.31
C ASN A 137 -9.63 3.98 3.44
N PHE A 138 -8.37 3.58 3.27
CA PHE A 138 -7.38 3.72 4.35
C PHE A 138 -7.19 5.19 4.74
N ARG A 139 -7.02 6.07 3.74
CA ARG A 139 -6.94 7.51 4.01
C ARG A 139 -8.21 8.03 4.68
N ALA A 140 -9.40 7.68 4.19
CA ALA A 140 -10.65 8.15 4.78
C ALA A 140 -10.85 7.62 6.20
N GLU A 141 -10.58 6.35 6.45
CA GLU A 141 -10.66 5.69 7.75
C GLU A 141 -9.69 6.31 8.76
N VAL A 142 -8.42 6.50 8.38
CA VAL A 142 -7.43 7.17 9.22
C VAL A 142 -7.83 8.63 9.47
N MET A 143 -8.24 9.37 8.44
CA MET A 143 -8.69 10.76 8.61
C MET A 143 -9.95 10.84 9.48
N GLN A 144 -10.83 9.84 9.43
CA GLN A 144 -12.03 9.78 10.25
C GLN A 144 -11.68 9.47 11.70
N ALA A 145 -10.83 8.47 11.95
CA ALA A 145 -10.39 8.08 13.30
C ALA A 145 -9.68 9.23 14.04
N TYR A 146 -8.92 10.03 13.30
CA TYR A 146 -8.20 11.20 13.82
C TYR A 146 -9.01 12.51 13.79
N ASP A 147 -10.31 12.46 13.49
CA ASP A 147 -11.18 13.64 13.34
C ASP A 147 -10.54 14.75 12.48
N LYS A 148 -9.94 14.32 11.36
CA LYS A 148 -9.24 15.17 10.38
C LYS A 148 -8.21 16.09 11.01
N THR A 149 -7.51 15.60 12.03
CA THR A 149 -6.52 16.34 12.80
C THR A 149 -5.17 15.63 12.77
N CYS A 150 -4.10 16.38 12.55
CA CYS A 150 -2.74 15.87 12.62
C CYS A 150 -2.44 15.32 14.02
N ALA A 151 -2.06 14.04 14.11
CA ALA A 151 -1.68 13.36 15.34
C ALA A 151 -0.59 14.11 16.13
N VAL A 152 0.37 14.72 15.43
CA VAL A 152 1.53 15.37 16.08
C VAL A 152 1.28 16.85 16.39
N THR A 153 0.65 17.58 15.47
CA THR A 153 0.57 19.05 15.56
C THR A 153 -0.79 19.58 15.97
N GLY A 154 -1.84 18.77 15.90
CA GLY A 154 -3.22 19.22 16.10
C GLY A 154 -3.78 20.08 14.96
N THR A 155 -3.05 20.26 13.86
CA THR A 155 -3.55 20.99 12.67
C THR A 155 -4.72 20.25 12.05
N ASN A 156 -5.82 20.93 11.76
CA ASN A 156 -7.03 20.38 11.14
C ASN A 156 -7.26 20.86 9.69
N ILE A 157 -6.23 21.39 9.05
CA ILE A 157 -6.25 21.77 7.62
C ILE A 157 -6.13 20.49 6.80
N VAL A 158 -7.26 19.92 6.39
CA VAL A 158 -7.37 18.62 5.71
C VAL A 158 -6.45 18.50 4.49
N GLU A 159 -6.30 19.58 3.73
CA GLU A 159 -5.46 19.65 2.54
C GLU A 159 -3.97 19.49 2.83
N ALA A 160 -3.55 19.76 4.07
CA ALA A 160 -2.18 19.56 4.52
C ALA A 160 -1.96 18.17 5.15
N LEU A 161 -3.00 17.36 5.28
CA LEU A 161 -2.95 16.07 5.96
C LEU A 161 -2.79 14.89 4.99
N GLU A 162 -2.02 13.91 5.43
CA GLU A 162 -1.70 12.65 4.78
C GLU A 162 -1.95 11.48 5.75
N ALA A 163 -2.34 10.33 5.19
CA ALA A 163 -2.46 9.10 5.98
C ALA A 163 -1.16 8.34 5.84
N ALA A 164 -0.36 8.35 6.91
CA ALA A 164 0.93 7.72 6.98
C ALA A 164 0.80 6.29 7.52
N HIS A 165 1.50 5.34 6.92
CA HIS A 165 1.65 4.02 7.51
C HIS A 165 2.75 4.04 8.57
N ILE A 166 2.55 3.34 9.69
CA ILE A 166 3.59 3.21 10.71
C ILE A 166 4.66 2.21 10.26
N ILE A 167 4.24 1.05 9.75
CA ILE A 167 5.12 0.08 9.11
C ILE A 167 4.64 -0.27 7.70
N ALA A 168 5.60 -0.60 6.83
CA ALA A 168 5.33 -1.10 5.48
C ALA A 168 4.42 -2.33 5.53
N TYR A 169 3.50 -2.41 4.57
CA TYR A 169 2.38 -3.34 4.58
C TYR A 169 2.83 -4.81 4.43
N ARG A 170 2.56 -5.67 5.41
CA ARG A 170 2.95 -7.11 5.38
C ARG A 170 1.80 -8.08 5.03
N GLY A 171 0.68 -7.59 4.52
CA GLY A 171 -0.48 -8.40 4.08
C GLY A 171 -1.80 -8.05 4.78
N ARG A 172 -2.85 -8.85 4.53
CA ARG A 172 -4.27 -8.57 4.80
C ARG A 172 -4.63 -8.22 6.26
N ASP A 173 -3.73 -8.47 7.22
CA ASP A 173 -3.87 -8.13 8.64
C ASP A 173 -3.28 -6.72 8.98
N HIS A 174 -2.95 -5.89 7.99
CA HIS A 174 -2.27 -4.60 8.19
C HIS A 174 -2.93 -3.38 7.51
N HIS A 175 -4.12 -3.54 6.91
CA HIS A 175 -5.03 -2.42 6.57
C HIS A 175 -5.93 -2.12 7.77
N HIS A 176 -5.31 -1.83 8.91
CA HIS A 176 -6.02 -1.41 10.12
C HIS A 176 -5.67 0.04 10.42
N ILE A 177 -6.63 0.78 10.92
CA ILE A 177 -6.46 2.16 11.40
C ILE A 177 -5.29 2.24 12.41
N SER A 178 -5.06 1.16 13.17
CA SER A 178 -3.94 1.02 14.11
C SER A 178 -2.54 0.97 13.46
N ASN A 179 -2.43 0.79 12.14
CA ASN A 179 -1.20 0.97 11.36
C ASN A 179 -1.12 2.35 10.68
N GLY A 180 -2.06 3.25 10.97
CA GLY A 180 -2.19 4.55 10.34
C GLY A 180 -2.01 5.72 11.31
N LEU A 181 -1.41 6.80 10.82
CA LEU A 181 -1.35 8.09 11.49
C LEU A 181 -1.85 9.17 10.53
N ALA A 182 -2.73 10.06 10.99
CA ALA A 182 -3.02 11.29 10.24
C ALA A 182 -1.90 12.30 10.52
N LEU A 183 -1.05 12.60 9.55
CA LEU A 183 0.10 13.48 9.72
C LEU A 183 0.02 14.66 8.76
N ARG A 184 0.63 15.78 9.15
CA ARG A 184 0.87 16.90 8.23
C ARG A 184 1.97 16.47 7.25
N ALA A 185 1.90 16.86 5.98
CA ALA A 185 2.78 16.34 4.93
C ALA A 185 4.29 16.46 5.23
N ASP A 186 4.72 17.55 5.89
CA ASP A 186 6.10 17.72 6.34
C ASP A 186 6.47 16.72 7.46
N ILE A 187 5.61 16.55 8.46
CA ILE A 187 5.79 15.60 9.56
C ILE A 187 5.80 14.16 9.04
N HIS A 188 4.92 13.84 8.09
CA HIS A 188 4.91 12.54 7.42
C HIS A 188 6.26 12.27 6.75
N ALA A 189 6.77 13.23 5.99
CA ALA A 189 8.07 13.09 5.33
C ALA A 189 9.26 12.97 6.31
N LEU A 190 9.17 13.55 7.52
CA LEU A 190 10.17 13.37 8.58
C LEU A 190 10.07 11.98 9.22
N PHE A 191 8.85 11.51 9.44
CA PHE A 191 8.55 10.19 10.00
C PHE A 191 9.02 9.07 9.08
N ASP A 192 8.74 9.15 7.78
CA ASP A 192 9.15 8.14 6.78
C ASP A 192 10.67 8.07 6.61
N ARG A 193 11.35 9.21 6.78
CA ARG A 193 12.82 9.29 6.71
C ARG A 193 13.50 8.85 8.01
N GLY A 194 12.73 8.46 9.03
CA GLY A 194 13.25 8.07 10.34
C GLY A 194 13.94 9.22 11.09
N LEU A 195 13.59 10.48 10.78
CA LEU A 195 14.12 11.65 11.48
C LEU A 195 13.36 11.94 12.79
N MET A 196 12.23 11.28 12.96
CA MET A 196 11.44 11.25 14.18
C MET A 196 10.78 9.88 14.34
N ALA A 197 10.35 9.58 15.56
CA ALA A 197 9.56 8.41 15.90
C ALA A 197 8.50 8.77 16.95
N ILE A 198 7.66 7.81 17.31
CA ILE A 198 6.71 7.94 18.42
C ILE A 198 6.99 6.79 19.39
N HIS A 199 7.09 7.10 20.68
CA HIS A 199 7.27 6.11 21.73
C HIS A 199 6.03 5.22 21.85
N GLU A 200 6.20 3.90 21.85
CA GLU A 200 5.10 2.94 21.80
C GLU A 200 4.21 2.95 23.06
N ASP A 201 4.79 3.19 24.23
CA ASP A 201 4.06 3.19 25.51
C ASP A 201 3.47 4.56 25.89
N THR A 202 4.22 5.66 25.68
CA THR A 202 3.81 7.00 26.10
C THR A 202 3.13 7.80 25.00
N TYR A 203 3.20 7.33 23.75
CA TYR A 203 2.78 8.07 22.56
C TYR A 203 3.46 9.44 22.43
N GLU A 204 4.64 9.62 23.02
CA GLU A 204 5.41 10.86 22.89
C GLU A 204 6.23 10.86 21.60
N VAL A 205 6.32 12.02 20.97
CA VAL A 205 7.19 12.26 19.83
C VAL A 205 8.65 12.21 20.29
N ILE A 206 9.49 11.53 19.50
CA ILE A 206 10.94 11.48 19.68
C ILE A 206 11.57 12.08 18.42
N LEU A 207 12.33 13.16 18.56
CA LEU A 207 13.03 13.79 17.44
C LEU A 207 14.50 13.40 17.42
N GLY A 208 15.07 13.29 16.21
CA GLY A 208 16.51 13.21 16.04
C GLY A 208 17.19 14.47 16.59
N HIS A 209 18.40 14.33 17.14
CA HIS A 209 19.09 15.43 17.83
C HIS A 209 19.16 16.72 17.01
N GLU A 210 19.47 16.63 15.73
CA GLU A 210 19.53 17.81 14.85
C GLU A 210 18.16 18.49 14.72
N LEU A 211 17.09 17.72 14.50
CA LEU A 211 15.72 18.23 14.36
C LEU A 211 15.18 18.84 15.66
N ALA A 212 15.52 18.24 16.81
CA ALA A 212 15.15 18.74 18.13
C ALA A 212 15.74 20.13 18.45
N THR A 213 16.85 20.51 17.79
CA THR A 213 17.46 21.84 17.99
C THR A 213 16.86 22.94 17.11
N LEU A 214 16.03 22.58 16.13
CA LEU A 214 15.44 23.55 15.20
C LEU A 214 14.18 24.17 15.80
N GLU A 215 14.09 25.50 15.79
CA GLU A 215 12.90 26.24 16.28
C GLU A 215 11.59 25.77 15.61
N ALA A 216 11.66 25.35 14.35
CA ALA A 216 10.49 24.91 13.59
C ALA A 216 9.83 23.61 14.12
N TYR A 217 10.59 22.74 14.79
CA TYR A 217 10.13 21.39 15.19
C TYR A 217 10.48 21.01 16.62
N GLY A 218 11.48 21.64 17.25
CA GLY A 218 12.00 21.25 18.56
C GLY A 218 10.95 21.20 19.66
N ASP A 219 9.95 22.09 19.59
CA ASP A 219 8.81 22.10 20.52
C ASP A 219 7.94 20.84 20.45
N LEU A 220 8.07 20.01 19.40
CA LEU A 220 7.35 18.74 19.26
C LEU A 220 8.01 17.62 20.05
N ASP A 221 9.31 17.70 20.37
CA ASP A 221 10.01 16.64 21.09
C ASP A 221 9.41 16.43 22.49
N GLY A 222 9.14 15.16 22.84
CA GLY A 222 8.50 14.78 24.10
C GLY A 222 7.02 15.15 24.21
N ARG A 223 6.38 15.72 23.18
CA ARG A 223 4.94 15.96 23.22
C ARG A 223 4.16 14.67 22.97
N PRO A 224 3.09 14.40 23.74
CA PRO A 224 2.19 13.31 23.41
C PRO A 224 1.45 13.61 22.11
N ILE A 225 1.33 12.62 21.24
CA ILE A 225 0.48 12.70 20.05
C ILE A 225 -1.00 12.59 20.45
N PHE A 226 -1.86 13.16 19.63
CA PHE A 226 -3.27 12.83 19.62
C PHE A 226 -3.44 11.40 19.10
N VAL A 227 -4.28 10.61 19.76
CA VAL A 227 -4.69 9.27 19.33
C VAL A 227 -6.20 9.25 19.08
N PRO A 228 -6.72 8.33 18.26
CA PRO A 228 -8.15 8.20 18.00
C PRO A 228 -8.96 8.04 19.29
N ALA A 229 -10.24 8.43 19.24
CA ALA A 229 -11.12 8.33 20.41
C ALA A 229 -11.44 6.86 20.80
N HIS A 230 -11.37 5.94 19.83
CA HIS A 230 -11.62 4.53 20.04
C HIS A 230 -10.32 3.76 20.30
N PRO A 231 -10.17 3.05 21.43
CA PRO A 231 -8.95 2.31 21.77
C PRO A 231 -8.51 1.28 20.73
N ASP A 232 -9.46 0.65 20.02
CA ASP A 232 -9.18 -0.35 18.99
C ASP A 232 -8.57 0.26 17.72
N GLU A 233 -8.66 1.58 17.58
CA GLU A 233 -8.10 2.37 16.47
C GLU A 233 -6.77 3.02 16.84
N HIS A 234 -6.32 2.90 18.10
CA HIS A 234 -5.04 3.44 18.51
C HIS A 234 -3.88 2.84 17.70
N PRO A 235 -2.82 3.62 17.46
CA PRO A 235 -1.59 3.10 16.89
C PRO A 235 -1.10 1.87 17.66
N ASP A 236 -0.88 0.76 16.95
CA ASP A 236 -0.42 -0.48 17.57
C ASP A 236 0.99 -0.26 18.14
N PRO A 237 1.21 -0.47 19.45
CA PRO A 237 2.52 -0.28 20.08
C PRO A 237 3.62 -1.10 19.40
N ARG A 238 3.30 -2.27 18.82
CA ARG A 238 4.27 -3.12 18.13
C ARG A 238 4.76 -2.46 16.84
N TYR A 239 3.90 -1.76 16.12
CA TYR A 239 4.27 -1.04 14.89
C TYR A 239 5.10 0.19 15.22
N LEU A 240 4.69 0.96 16.23
CA LEU A 240 5.45 2.12 16.70
C LEU A 240 6.86 1.73 17.14
N ARG A 241 6.96 0.65 17.94
CA ARG A 241 8.26 0.11 18.37
C ARG A 241 9.13 -0.33 17.19
N ALA A 242 8.55 -1.03 16.21
CA ALA A 242 9.28 -1.47 15.03
C ALA A 242 9.79 -0.28 14.19
N HIS A 243 8.96 0.73 13.96
CA HIS A 243 9.35 1.97 13.28
C HIS A 243 10.45 2.71 14.05
N ARG A 244 10.29 2.88 15.37
CA ARG A 244 11.26 3.55 16.24
C ARG A 244 12.64 2.89 16.20
N ILE A 245 12.70 1.55 16.30
CA ILE A 245 13.95 0.79 16.20
C ILE A 245 14.56 0.87 14.80
N GLY A 246 13.73 0.73 13.75
CA GLY A 246 14.16 0.85 12.35
C GLY A 246 14.71 2.23 12.01
N SER A 247 14.19 3.28 12.66
CA SER A 247 14.63 4.66 12.55
C SER A 247 15.85 5.00 13.43
N GLY A 248 16.36 4.03 14.20
CA GLY A 248 17.57 4.20 15.02
C GLY A 248 17.35 4.78 16.42
N PHE A 249 16.11 5.05 16.84
CA PHE A 249 15.77 5.57 18.17
C PHE A 249 15.70 4.46 19.22
N ARG A 250 16.82 3.83 19.57
CA ARG A 250 16.83 2.65 20.47
C ARG A 250 16.81 3.03 21.95
N ALA A 251 15.98 2.31 22.72
CA ALA A 251 15.92 2.37 24.17
C ALA A 251 16.70 1.19 24.79
N PRO A 252 17.16 1.31 26.05
CA PRO A 252 17.79 0.19 26.76
C PRO A 252 16.84 -1.02 26.83
N GLY A 253 17.27 -2.16 26.28
CA GLY A 253 16.47 -3.39 26.23
C GLY A 253 15.88 -3.71 24.85
N ASP A 254 16.05 -2.83 23.85
CA ASP A 254 15.62 -3.13 22.48
C ASP A 254 16.47 -4.24 21.85
N ILE A 255 15.82 -5.35 21.51
CA ILE A 255 16.40 -6.48 20.78
C ILE A 255 16.30 -6.22 19.26
N ASP A 256 17.33 -6.58 18.50
CA ASP A 256 17.28 -6.61 17.04
C ASP A 256 16.19 -7.60 16.58
N ILE A 257 15.26 -7.12 15.76
CA ILE A 257 14.16 -7.89 15.17
C ILE A 257 14.59 -8.40 13.80
#